data_AF-A0A2T0S5G8-F1
#
_entry.id   AF-A0A2T0S5G8-F1
#
_cell.length_a   1.000
_cell.length_b   1.000
_cell.length_c   1.000
_cell.angle_alpha   90.00
_cell.angle_beta   90.00
_cell.angle_gamma   90.00
#
_symmetry.space_group_name_H-M   'P 1'
#
loop_
_entity.id
_entity.type
_entity.pdbx_description
1 polymer ?
#
loop_
_entity_poly.entity_id
_entity_poly.type
_entity_poly.pdbx_seq_one_letter_code
_entity_poly.pdbx_strand_id
1 'polypeptide(L)'
;MRACRSSGSTPNKPSSNSPSSTCPNLPGRYDRDESYTLGIRSNTVSIDSAANRGLTDGDQEWRAGGVQRQQRAAERERLRRQRAVEADRKAEDKAKRERHLAKRAAAVERKSAEVSGRVAELSSILTGGIARRARFDVRSLRRRADVPALDLGELARPQARPDWEQFAPRPPGPVGRLFGGRGRYDTRLVEARAAFELANQRHDAKEVARQQQVVELRRKHDEERRRLENEVAEHNRGVDELARALRSRDRSAVEDYLVRVLAATPLPAKFPRHNEVTFNPNGEQVVVRVELPPRDVVPAVRGYQYVRTKDEERPLPRPAKEIGELYRSVVSQVSLLYVRDLFDADGKLETVGFNGHVRATNPATGKREFPCLISLQVERTSLAEIDLAHVRPDVCLRHLDALVSPHPYELEPIKPLLDFDLSRYAFVDGLDAVSLLDSRPDLMDMSYTNFEHLVKQVFEASGLKGWTTQQSNDDGVDAVIVNEDPLVGGLCVVQAKRYSKVVGVSHVRELVGAMDEKRAGRGILVTTSWFTAGCWTKAAENNRIELIDGPRLIHLIKQHLGKEVLIGIKNRPKETGPKP
;
A
#
# COMPACT_ATOMS: atom_id res chain seq x y z
N MET A 1 53.12 -0.14 46.59
CA MET A 1 53.88 -0.76 45.49
C MET A 1 53.30 -0.27 44.16
N ARG A 2 54.14 0.46 43.39
CA ARG A 2 54.22 0.64 41.92
C ARG A 2 52.98 0.26 41.07
N ALA A 3 52.48 1.05 40.11
CA ALA A 3 52.99 2.24 39.44
C ALA A 3 51.88 2.98 38.67
N CYS A 4 52.09 4.29 38.58
CA CYS A 4 51.65 5.29 37.60
C CYS A 4 50.67 4.90 36.48
N ARG A 5 49.60 5.70 36.35
CA ARG A 5 49.19 6.25 35.04
C ARG A 5 49.14 7.77 35.10
N SER A 6 49.75 8.35 34.08
CA SER A 6 50.14 9.73 33.87
C SER A 6 49.02 10.57 33.24
N SER A 7 48.98 11.82 33.68
CA SER A 7 48.44 12.99 32.98
C SER A 7 49.05 13.20 31.59
N GLY A 8 48.26 13.68 30.62
CA GLY A 8 48.77 14.15 29.33
C GLY A 8 47.71 14.53 28.30
N SER A 9 47.41 15.83 28.23
CA SER A 9 47.01 16.61 27.05
C SER A 9 45.78 16.19 26.20
N THR A 10 44.76 17.05 26.30
CA THR A 10 43.69 17.30 25.33
C THR A 10 44.19 17.54 23.90
N PRO A 11 43.59 16.92 22.88
CA PRO A 11 43.69 17.39 21.50
C PRO A 11 42.37 17.99 20.98
N ASN A 12 42.57 18.96 20.09
CA ASN A 12 41.66 19.77 19.30
C ASN A 12 40.33 19.13 18.84
N LYS A 13 39.28 19.97 18.88
CA LYS A 13 38.07 19.89 18.05
C LYS A 13 38.42 19.82 16.56
N PRO A 14 37.70 19.01 15.78
CA PRO A 14 37.42 19.32 14.38
C PRO A 14 35.91 19.51 14.17
N SER A 15 35.53 20.71 13.71
CA SER A 15 34.20 21.01 13.19
C SER A 15 34.01 20.38 11.82
N SER A 16 32.93 19.62 11.69
CA SER A 16 32.42 19.02 10.47
C SER A 16 32.01 20.07 9.43
N ASN A 17 32.63 20.05 8.25
CA ASN A 17 32.20 20.76 7.06
C ASN A 17 31.36 19.83 6.17
N SER A 18 30.13 20.25 5.88
CA SER A 18 29.26 19.73 4.82
C SER A 18 29.47 20.57 3.54
N PRO A 19 29.50 20.00 2.33
CA PRO A 19 29.34 20.78 1.12
C PRO A 19 27.99 20.48 0.45
N SER A 20 27.17 21.51 0.29
CA SER A 20 26.06 21.53 -0.66
C SER A 20 26.06 22.85 -1.43
N SER A 21 26.24 22.71 -2.75
CA SER A 21 25.58 23.46 -3.83
C SER A 21 25.39 24.99 -3.68
N THR A 22 26.08 25.76 -4.51
CA THR A 22 25.45 26.94 -5.16
C THR A 22 26.14 27.29 -6.47
N CYS A 23 25.36 27.36 -7.55
CA CYS A 23 25.71 28.01 -8.81
C CYS A 23 25.89 29.52 -8.61
N PRO A 24 26.63 30.22 -9.49
CA PRO A 24 26.42 31.64 -9.69
C PRO A 24 25.85 31.96 -11.07
N ASN A 25 24.86 32.86 -11.05
CA ASN A 25 24.21 33.49 -12.19
C ASN A 25 25.04 34.66 -12.76
N LEU A 26 24.78 34.94 -14.03
CA LEU A 26 25.14 36.10 -14.84
C LEU A 26 24.88 37.46 -14.16
N PRO A 27 25.45 38.55 -14.70
CA PRO A 27 24.62 39.43 -15.54
C PRO A 27 25.33 39.88 -16.84
N GLY A 28 24.53 40.33 -17.81
CA GLY A 28 24.98 40.61 -19.18
C GLY A 28 24.88 42.07 -19.65
N ARG A 29 25.11 42.21 -20.97
CA ARG A 29 25.02 43.40 -21.85
C ARG A 29 26.11 44.46 -21.61
N TYR A 30 26.61 45.23 -22.60
CA TYR A 30 26.01 45.77 -23.81
C TYR A 30 27.07 46.00 -24.91
N ASP A 31 26.56 46.16 -26.12
CA ASP A 31 27.21 46.47 -27.39
C ASP A 31 27.26 48.00 -27.64
N ARG A 32 28.15 48.43 -28.55
CA ARG A 32 28.23 49.70 -29.30
C ARG A 32 28.88 50.99 -28.74
N ASP A 33 29.62 51.57 -29.70
CA ASP A 33 29.81 52.98 -30.05
C ASP A 33 30.31 53.96 -28.98
N GLU A 34 31.56 54.40 -29.11
CA GLU A 34 31.84 55.82 -29.36
C GLU A 34 33.26 56.05 -29.88
N SER A 35 33.37 57.12 -30.63
CA SER A 35 34.48 57.52 -31.48
C SER A 35 35.10 58.82 -30.96
N TYR A 36 36.26 59.16 -31.53
CA TYR A 36 36.91 60.48 -31.55
C TYR A 36 37.94 60.88 -30.46
N THR A 37 39.12 61.18 -31.02
CA THR A 37 40.02 62.33 -30.81
C THR A 37 41.06 62.35 -29.68
N LEU A 38 42.31 62.15 -30.14
CA LEU A 38 43.37 63.18 -30.22
C LEU A 38 43.73 63.97 -28.95
N GLY A 39 44.93 63.67 -28.46
CA GLY A 39 45.79 64.60 -27.71
C GLY A 39 47.22 64.53 -28.26
N ILE A 40 47.52 65.43 -29.20
CA ILE A 40 48.86 65.73 -29.74
C ILE A 40 49.66 66.56 -28.72
N ARG A 41 50.95 66.25 -28.56
CA ARG A 41 52.13 67.17 -28.63
C ARG A 41 53.37 66.39 -28.20
N SER A 42 54.19 65.96 -29.15
CA SER A 42 55.31 66.69 -29.77
C SER A 42 56.61 66.53 -29.00
N ASN A 43 57.57 65.82 -29.59
CA ASN A 43 58.91 66.37 -29.65
C ASN A 43 59.49 66.11 -31.04
N THR A 44 59.90 67.23 -31.63
CA THR A 44 60.34 67.47 -32.99
C THR A 44 61.79 67.08 -33.21
N VAL A 45 62.03 66.48 -34.38
CA VAL A 45 63.11 66.75 -35.35
C VAL A 45 64.52 67.03 -34.80
N SER A 46 65.47 66.23 -35.26
CA SER A 46 66.72 66.75 -35.82
C SER A 46 67.14 65.85 -36.98
N ILE A 47 66.88 66.35 -38.18
CA ILE A 47 67.59 65.97 -39.39
C ILE A 47 68.90 66.73 -39.31
N ASP A 48 70.03 66.03 -39.35
CA ASP A 48 71.19 66.58 -40.03
C ASP A 48 72.12 65.49 -40.58
N SER A 49 72.64 65.82 -41.75
CA SER A 49 73.29 64.98 -42.75
C SER A 49 74.74 64.62 -42.43
N ALA A 50 75.18 63.41 -42.80
CA ALA A 50 76.28 63.18 -43.77
C ALA A 50 76.88 61.76 -43.72
N ALA A 51 77.42 61.35 -44.87
CA ALA A 51 78.35 60.24 -45.12
C ALA A 51 77.77 58.83 -45.39
N ASN A 52 77.09 58.73 -46.53
CA ASN A 52 77.39 57.82 -47.64
C ASN A 52 78.47 56.72 -47.37
N ARG A 53 78.06 55.46 -47.32
CA ARG A 53 78.84 54.32 -47.80
C ARG A 53 77.88 53.27 -48.35
N GLY A 54 78.06 52.95 -49.63
CA GLY A 54 77.14 52.15 -50.44
C GLY A 54 76.85 50.75 -49.87
N LEU A 55 75.56 50.44 -49.78
CA LEU A 55 75.03 49.09 -49.65
C LEU A 55 75.17 48.40 -51.01
N THR A 56 75.96 47.33 -51.04
CA THR A 56 76.23 46.52 -52.24
C THR A 56 75.00 45.71 -52.67
N ASP A 57 74.91 45.32 -53.95
CA ASP A 57 73.83 44.44 -54.49
C ASP A 57 73.60 43.17 -53.66
N GLY A 58 74.65 42.68 -52.98
CA GLY A 58 74.57 41.54 -52.06
C GLY A 58 73.65 41.77 -50.85
N ASP A 59 73.48 43.00 -50.37
CA ASP A 59 72.60 43.33 -49.23
C ASP A 59 71.12 43.32 -49.63
N GLN A 60 70.81 43.60 -50.89
CA GLN A 60 69.44 43.51 -51.43
C GLN A 60 69.05 42.05 -51.71
N GLU A 61 69.95 41.23 -52.26
CA GLU A 61 69.75 39.79 -52.43
C GLU A 61 69.67 39.02 -51.10
N TRP A 62 70.49 39.39 -50.10
CA TRP A 62 70.39 38.80 -48.75
C TRP A 62 69.07 39.11 -48.05
N ARG A 63 68.57 40.35 -48.19
CA ARG A 63 67.26 40.77 -47.69
C ARG A 63 66.12 40.05 -48.43
N ALA A 64 66.19 39.94 -49.76
CA ALA A 64 65.19 39.22 -50.56
C ALA A 64 65.15 37.71 -50.23
N GLY A 65 66.32 37.06 -50.11
CA GLY A 65 66.43 35.67 -49.67
C GLY A 65 66.00 35.46 -48.20
N GLY A 66 66.21 36.45 -47.33
CA GLY A 66 65.72 36.49 -45.96
C GLY A 66 64.19 36.54 -45.88
N VAL A 67 63.55 37.39 -46.68
CA VAL A 67 62.09 37.49 -46.81
C VAL A 67 61.49 36.19 -47.36
N GLN A 68 62.12 35.59 -48.39
CA GLN A 68 61.63 34.33 -48.98
C GLN A 68 61.78 33.13 -48.03
N ARG A 69 62.85 33.10 -47.21
CA ARG A 69 63.02 32.12 -46.11
C ARG A 69 61.98 32.33 -45.00
N GLN A 70 61.69 33.58 -44.63
CA GLN A 70 60.62 33.91 -43.66
C GLN A 70 59.24 33.50 -44.18
N GLN A 71 58.93 33.74 -45.46
CA GLN A 71 57.65 33.34 -46.06
C GLN A 71 57.47 31.81 -46.05
N ARG A 72 58.50 31.04 -46.46
CA ARG A 72 58.48 29.57 -46.40
C ARG A 72 58.40 29.03 -44.97
N ALA A 73 59.04 29.68 -44.01
CA ALA A 73 58.94 29.32 -42.59
C ALA A 73 57.52 29.57 -42.04
N ALA A 74 56.93 30.72 -42.36
CA ALA A 74 55.56 31.07 -41.97
C ALA A 74 54.51 30.14 -42.60
N GLU A 75 54.70 29.73 -43.86
CA GLU A 75 53.84 28.76 -44.54
C GLU A 75 53.92 27.37 -43.91
N ARG A 76 55.14 26.88 -43.60
CA ARG A 76 55.34 25.62 -42.87
C ARG A 76 54.70 25.66 -41.49
N GLU A 77 54.78 26.78 -40.79
CA GLU A 77 54.17 26.97 -39.48
C GLU A 77 52.63 26.98 -39.57
N ARG A 78 52.06 27.66 -40.57
CA ARG A 78 50.61 27.63 -40.86
C ARG A 78 50.13 26.21 -41.14
N LEU A 79 50.83 25.46 -41.99
CA LEU A 79 50.49 24.06 -42.30
C LEU A 79 50.58 23.16 -41.06
N ARG A 80 51.61 23.35 -40.22
CA ARG A 80 51.75 22.63 -38.94
C ARG A 80 50.60 22.92 -37.99
N ARG A 81 50.18 24.20 -37.87
CA ARG A 81 49.02 24.60 -37.06
C ARG A 81 47.72 23.99 -37.60
N GLN A 82 47.50 24.00 -38.92
CA GLN A 82 46.32 23.36 -39.53
C GLN A 82 46.27 21.85 -39.27
N ARG A 83 47.41 21.15 -39.42
CA ARG A 83 47.51 19.71 -39.11
C ARG A 83 47.31 19.41 -37.63
N ALA A 84 47.80 20.27 -36.74
CA ALA A 84 47.57 20.14 -35.30
C ALA A 84 46.07 20.26 -34.98
N VAL A 85 45.39 21.29 -35.49
CA VAL A 85 43.94 21.48 -35.29
C VAL A 85 43.13 20.30 -35.84
N GLU A 86 43.49 19.77 -37.02
CA GLU A 86 42.80 18.60 -37.58
C GLU A 86 43.05 17.32 -36.77
N ALA A 87 44.27 17.13 -36.28
CA ALA A 87 44.62 16.01 -35.40
C ALA A 87 43.89 16.11 -34.06
N ASP A 88 43.82 17.30 -33.47
CA ASP A 88 43.07 17.56 -32.23
C ASP A 88 41.58 17.28 -32.43
N ARG A 89 40.98 17.72 -33.54
CA ARG A 89 39.58 17.41 -33.87
C ARG A 89 39.33 15.92 -33.99
N LYS A 90 40.20 15.18 -34.71
CA LYS A 90 40.10 13.71 -34.84
C LYS A 90 40.28 13.01 -33.49
N ALA A 91 41.16 13.50 -32.63
CA ALA A 91 41.36 12.98 -31.28
C ALA A 91 40.14 13.22 -30.40
N GLU A 92 39.55 14.43 -30.46
CA GLU A 92 38.30 14.74 -29.77
C GLU A 92 37.13 13.87 -30.24
N ASP A 93 36.96 13.70 -31.55
CA ASP A 93 35.88 12.88 -32.12
C ASP A 93 36.05 11.40 -31.73
N LYS A 94 37.28 10.88 -31.76
CA LYS A 94 37.61 9.54 -31.26
C LYS A 94 37.29 9.41 -29.77
N ALA A 95 37.70 10.38 -28.95
CA ALA A 95 37.43 10.39 -27.52
C ALA A 95 35.92 10.49 -27.22
N LYS A 96 35.16 11.30 -27.95
CA LYS A 96 33.69 11.37 -27.85
C LYS A 96 33.06 10.03 -28.19
N ARG A 97 33.48 9.38 -29.28
CA ARG A 97 33.00 8.05 -29.67
C ARG A 97 33.32 7.00 -28.61
N GLU A 98 34.54 6.98 -28.09
CA GLU A 98 34.94 6.05 -27.03
C GLU A 98 34.14 6.25 -25.74
N ARG A 99 33.91 7.51 -25.32
CA ARG A 99 33.04 7.83 -24.17
C ARG A 99 31.61 7.37 -24.38
N HIS A 100 31.06 7.55 -25.58
CA HIS A 100 29.72 7.06 -25.93
C HIS A 100 29.63 5.54 -25.83
N LEU A 101 30.55 4.81 -26.47
CA LEU A 101 30.60 3.35 -26.41
C LEU A 101 30.78 2.84 -24.97
N ALA A 102 31.63 3.49 -24.16
CA ALA A 102 31.82 3.15 -22.75
C ALA A 102 30.55 3.38 -21.93
N LYS A 103 29.86 4.50 -22.15
CA LYS A 103 28.57 4.80 -21.48
C LYS A 103 27.50 3.78 -21.84
N ARG A 104 27.44 3.36 -23.10
CA ARG A 104 26.51 2.32 -23.58
C ARG A 104 26.84 0.96 -22.97
N ALA A 105 28.10 0.55 -22.99
CA ALA A 105 28.55 -0.69 -22.35
C ALA A 105 28.20 -0.73 -20.85
N ALA A 106 28.50 0.35 -20.11
CA ALA A 106 28.17 0.45 -18.69
C ALA A 106 26.65 0.42 -18.43
N ALA A 107 25.83 0.95 -19.34
CA ALA A 107 24.37 0.87 -19.21
C ALA A 107 23.85 -0.58 -19.38
N VAL A 108 24.41 -1.32 -20.33
CA VAL A 108 24.08 -2.73 -20.56
C VAL A 108 24.54 -3.61 -19.40
N GLU A 109 25.71 -3.32 -18.83
CA GLU A 109 26.22 -3.99 -17.63
C GLU A 109 25.30 -3.77 -16.42
N ARG A 110 24.84 -2.52 -16.19
CA ARG A 110 23.86 -2.22 -15.13
C ARG A 110 22.56 -3.01 -15.28
N LYS A 111 22.01 -3.09 -16.50
CA LYS A 111 20.80 -3.91 -16.77
C LYS A 111 21.04 -5.39 -16.48
N SER A 112 22.21 -5.91 -16.83
CA SER A 112 22.57 -7.31 -16.56
C SER A 112 22.75 -7.57 -15.06
N ALA A 113 23.30 -6.60 -14.32
CA ALA A 113 23.39 -6.65 -12.87
C ALA A 113 22.01 -6.60 -12.21
N GLU A 114 21.05 -5.82 -12.73
CA GLU A 114 19.66 -5.80 -12.27
C GLU A 114 18.97 -7.17 -12.45
N VAL A 115 19.10 -7.79 -13.62
CA VAL A 115 18.58 -9.14 -13.89
C VAL A 115 19.20 -10.16 -12.94
N SER A 116 20.51 -10.08 -12.71
CA SER A 116 21.23 -10.98 -11.80
C SER A 116 20.80 -10.77 -10.34
N GLY A 117 20.65 -9.51 -9.91
CA GLY A 117 20.15 -9.15 -8.58
C GLY A 117 18.73 -9.65 -8.35
N ARG A 118 17.86 -9.56 -9.36
CA ARG A 118 16.50 -10.12 -9.29
C ARG A 118 16.51 -11.64 -9.12
N VAL A 119 17.38 -12.35 -9.82
CA VAL A 119 17.49 -13.81 -9.65
C VAL A 119 18.03 -14.16 -8.28
N ALA A 120 19.03 -13.42 -7.78
CA ALA A 120 19.55 -13.60 -6.42
C ALA A 120 18.48 -13.39 -5.35
N GLU A 121 17.64 -12.35 -5.49
CA GLU A 121 16.47 -12.11 -4.62
C GLU A 121 15.49 -13.30 -4.66
N LEU A 122 15.17 -13.81 -5.84
CA LEU A 122 14.26 -14.96 -6.00
C LEU A 122 14.84 -16.26 -5.45
N SER A 123 16.17 -16.44 -5.46
CA SER A 123 16.85 -17.63 -4.94
C SER A 123 17.15 -17.59 -3.44
N SER A 124 16.84 -16.47 -2.76
CA SER A 124 17.13 -16.27 -1.33
C SER A 124 15.91 -15.85 -0.51
N ILE A 125 14.69 -16.08 -1.02
CA ILE A 125 13.43 -15.73 -0.34
C ILE A 125 13.33 -16.42 1.02
N LEU A 126 13.60 -17.73 1.07
CA LEU A 126 13.50 -18.49 2.32
C LEU A 126 14.56 -18.05 3.33
N THR A 127 15.84 -18.06 2.91
CA THR A 127 16.98 -17.73 3.78
C THR A 127 16.98 -16.27 4.24
N GLY A 128 16.59 -15.34 3.37
CA GLY A 128 16.39 -13.94 3.74
C GLY A 128 15.21 -13.73 4.68
N GLY A 129 14.16 -14.56 4.54
CA GLY A 129 12.97 -14.51 5.38
C GLY A 129 13.19 -15.05 6.79
N ILE A 130 13.92 -16.15 6.97
CA ILE A 130 14.09 -16.87 8.26
C ILE A 130 14.83 -16.13 9.37
N ALA A 131 15.59 -15.08 9.04
CA ALA A 131 16.34 -14.32 10.05
C ALA A 131 15.44 -13.49 10.99
N ARG A 132 14.17 -13.26 10.64
CA ARG A 132 13.23 -12.43 11.40
C ARG A 132 12.29 -13.26 12.26
N ARG A 133 11.64 -12.60 13.22
CA ARG A 133 10.41 -13.10 13.84
C ARG A 133 9.18 -12.73 12.99
N ALA A 134 8.30 -13.70 12.79
CA ALA A 134 6.99 -13.55 12.15
C ALA A 134 5.95 -12.98 13.11
N ARG A 135 6.10 -13.28 14.40
CA ARG A 135 5.24 -12.75 15.46
C ARG A 135 5.32 -11.22 15.51
N PHE A 136 4.17 -10.55 15.49
CA PHE A 136 4.07 -9.15 15.86
C PHE A 136 3.31 -9.01 17.18
N ASP A 137 3.77 -8.13 18.05
CA ASP A 137 3.08 -7.85 19.31
C ASP A 137 1.84 -7.02 19.03
N VAL A 138 0.65 -7.57 19.25
CA VAL A 138 -0.62 -6.86 19.06
C VAL A 138 -0.66 -5.58 19.91
N ARG A 139 -0.03 -5.55 21.09
CA ARG A 139 0.01 -4.35 21.94
C ARG A 139 0.84 -3.22 21.33
N SER A 140 1.76 -3.52 20.42
CA SER A 140 2.52 -2.51 19.67
C SER A 140 1.63 -1.69 18.71
N LEU A 141 0.42 -2.19 18.39
CA LEU A 141 -0.55 -1.46 17.57
C LEU A 141 -1.26 -0.34 18.33
N ARG A 142 -1.02 -0.19 19.64
CA ARG A 142 -1.60 0.90 20.43
C ARG A 142 -1.06 2.24 19.95
N ARG A 143 -1.96 3.20 19.85
CA ARG A 143 -1.65 4.60 19.48
C ARG A 143 -1.58 5.47 20.72
N ARG A 144 -0.88 6.60 20.60
CA ARG A 144 -0.91 7.70 21.56
C ARG A 144 -1.54 8.90 20.86
N ALA A 145 -2.39 9.64 21.57
CA ALA A 145 -2.97 10.86 21.04
C ALA A 145 -1.84 11.90 20.96
N ASP A 146 -1.56 12.37 19.75
CA ASP A 146 -0.70 13.51 19.52
C ASP A 146 -1.59 14.75 19.42
N VAL A 147 -1.67 15.49 20.52
CA VAL A 147 -2.52 16.68 20.63
C VAL A 147 -1.61 17.90 20.53
N PRO A 148 -1.73 18.72 19.47
CA PRO A 148 -0.97 19.95 19.36
C PRO A 148 -1.19 20.86 20.57
N ALA A 149 -0.15 21.59 20.98
CA ALA A 149 -0.31 22.59 22.05
C ALA A 149 -1.22 23.74 21.58
N LEU A 150 -2.04 24.28 22.49
CA LEU A 150 -2.85 25.45 22.21
C LEU A 150 -1.95 26.66 21.95
N ASP A 151 -2.04 27.22 20.74
CA ASP A 151 -1.39 28.48 20.38
C ASP A 151 -2.39 29.64 20.41
N LEU A 152 -2.16 30.58 21.33
CA LEU A 152 -2.96 31.81 21.46
C LEU A 152 -2.31 33.02 20.77
N GLY A 153 -1.07 32.90 20.28
CA GLY A 153 -0.34 34.00 19.65
C GLY A 153 -0.38 35.31 20.45
N GLU A 154 -0.72 36.41 19.78
CA GLU A 154 -0.86 37.74 20.39
C GLU A 154 -2.00 37.83 21.41
N LEU A 155 -3.03 36.99 21.28
CA LEU A 155 -4.15 36.94 22.22
C LEU A 155 -3.72 36.43 23.60
N ALA A 156 -2.54 35.83 23.75
CA ALA A 156 -2.03 35.43 25.06
C ALA A 156 -1.74 36.63 25.99
N ARG A 157 -1.52 37.82 25.43
CA ARG A 157 -1.11 39.02 26.18
C ARG A 157 -2.26 40.05 26.20
N PRO A 158 -2.70 40.51 27.39
CA PRO A 158 -3.63 41.63 27.49
C PRO A 158 -3.05 42.91 26.89
N GLN A 159 -3.88 43.74 26.26
CA GLN A 159 -3.43 45.05 25.77
C GLN A 159 -3.20 46.01 26.95
N ALA A 160 -2.14 46.82 26.87
CA ALA A 160 -1.88 47.85 27.87
C ALA A 160 -3.03 48.87 27.90
N ARG A 161 -3.45 49.26 29.11
CA ARG A 161 -4.49 50.28 29.30
C ARG A 161 -3.97 51.65 28.84
N PRO A 162 -4.81 52.53 28.26
CA PRO A 162 -4.43 53.90 27.98
C PRO A 162 -3.93 54.60 29.24
N ASP A 163 -2.81 55.32 29.11
CA ASP A 163 -2.21 56.08 30.18
C ASP A 163 -2.57 57.56 30.03
N TRP A 164 -3.04 58.19 31.11
CA TRP A 164 -3.45 59.60 31.12
C TRP A 164 -2.32 60.54 30.69
N GLU A 165 -1.06 60.21 31.00
CA GLU A 165 0.09 61.04 30.66
C GLU A 165 0.23 61.28 29.14
N GLN A 166 -0.29 60.36 28.32
CA GLN A 166 -0.25 60.47 26.86
C GLN A 166 -1.29 61.45 26.30
N PHE A 167 -2.32 61.79 27.09
CA PHE A 167 -3.44 62.66 26.71
C PHE A 167 -3.36 64.03 27.39
N ALA A 168 -2.66 64.12 28.53
CA ALA A 168 -2.59 65.33 29.33
C ALA A 168 -2.02 66.52 28.54
N PRO A 169 -2.78 67.64 28.39
CA PRO A 169 -2.27 68.81 27.70
C PRO A 169 -1.17 69.49 28.52
N ARG A 170 -0.16 70.04 27.84
CA ARG A 170 0.90 70.78 28.51
C ARG A 170 0.34 72.03 29.20
N PRO A 171 0.69 72.30 30.47
CA PRO A 171 0.19 73.46 31.19
C PRO A 171 0.70 74.77 30.57
N PRO A 172 -0.09 75.86 30.60
CA PRO A 172 0.35 77.13 30.05
C PRO A 172 1.47 77.73 30.91
N GLY A 173 2.56 78.08 30.25
CA GLY A 173 3.66 78.87 30.84
C GLY A 173 3.20 80.28 31.26
N PRO A 174 4.04 81.02 32.00
CA PRO A 174 3.67 82.28 32.66
C PRO A 174 3.15 83.36 31.68
N VAL A 175 3.76 83.51 30.50
CA VAL A 175 3.32 84.48 29.46
C VAL A 175 2.01 84.04 28.79
N GLY A 176 1.81 82.73 28.61
CA GLY A 176 0.60 82.18 27.99
C GLY A 176 -0.66 82.38 28.84
N ARG A 177 -0.53 82.46 30.18
CA ARG A 177 -1.66 82.71 31.10
C ARG A 177 -2.23 84.12 30.96
N LEU A 178 -1.44 85.11 30.54
CA LEU A 178 -1.86 86.50 30.38
C LEU A 178 -2.69 86.76 29.11
N PHE A 179 -2.51 85.94 28.07
CA PHE A 179 -3.18 86.08 26.76
C PHE A 179 -4.27 85.03 26.52
N GLY A 180 -5.15 84.79 27.50
CA GLY A 180 -6.27 83.85 27.36
C GLY A 180 -5.88 82.37 27.31
N GLY A 181 -4.64 82.01 27.65
CA GLY A 181 -4.15 80.63 27.62
C GLY A 181 -4.73 79.72 28.72
N ARG A 182 -5.34 80.27 29.78
CA ARG A 182 -6.10 79.48 30.78
C ARG A 182 -7.35 78.85 30.15
N GLY A 183 -8.22 79.67 29.53
CA GLY A 183 -9.42 79.15 28.86
C GLY A 183 -9.11 78.13 27.76
N ARG A 184 -8.06 78.37 26.95
CA ARG A 184 -7.60 77.40 25.93
C ARG A 184 -7.04 76.11 26.54
N TYR A 185 -6.38 76.18 27.71
CA TYR A 185 -5.91 75.00 28.43
C TYR A 185 -7.08 74.21 29.03
N ASP A 186 -8.07 74.89 29.61
CA ASP A 186 -9.26 74.26 30.18
C ASP A 186 -10.08 73.54 29.10
N THR A 187 -10.28 74.16 27.93
CA THR A 187 -10.91 73.50 26.77
C THR A 187 -10.13 72.25 26.33
N ARG A 188 -8.80 72.36 26.17
CA ARG A 188 -7.95 71.21 25.82
C ARG A 188 -7.94 70.11 26.89
N LEU A 189 -8.09 70.47 28.17
CA LEU A 189 -8.16 69.51 29.27
C LEU A 189 -9.48 68.73 29.23
N VAL A 190 -10.59 69.40 28.94
CA VAL A 190 -11.90 68.74 28.73
C VAL A 190 -11.85 67.82 27.51
N GLU A 191 -11.31 68.29 26.38
CA GLU A 191 -11.12 67.47 25.18
C GLU A 191 -10.21 66.26 25.44
N ALA A 192 -9.10 66.45 26.17
CA ALA A 192 -8.18 65.38 26.53
C ALA A 192 -8.83 64.33 27.46
N ARG A 193 -9.65 64.76 28.42
CA ARG A 193 -10.42 63.85 29.29
C ARG A 193 -11.43 63.04 28.49
N ALA A 194 -12.20 63.69 27.62
CA ALA A 194 -13.15 62.99 26.74
C ALA A 194 -12.42 62.01 25.80
N ALA A 195 -11.27 62.39 25.25
CA ALA A 195 -10.45 61.51 24.42
C ALA A 195 -9.88 60.31 25.20
N PHE A 196 -9.45 60.52 26.44
CA PHE A 196 -8.98 59.46 27.34
C PHE A 196 -10.10 58.50 27.77
N GLU A 197 -11.28 59.02 28.09
CA GLU A 197 -12.47 58.22 28.39
C GLU A 197 -12.87 57.36 27.19
N LEU A 198 -12.91 57.94 25.99
CA LEU A 198 -13.18 57.20 24.76
C LEU A 198 -12.09 56.15 24.47
N ALA A 199 -10.82 56.45 24.75
CA ALA A 199 -9.72 55.50 24.60
C ALA A 199 -9.86 54.32 25.59
N ASN A 200 -10.24 54.57 26.84
CA ASN A 200 -10.53 53.52 27.82
C ASN A 200 -11.71 52.66 27.39
N GLN A 201 -12.82 53.25 26.94
CA GLN A 201 -13.97 52.49 26.43
C GLN A 201 -13.60 51.60 25.24
N ARG A 202 -12.78 52.11 24.31
CA ARG A 202 -12.26 51.32 23.18
C ARG A 202 -11.32 50.20 23.63
N HIS A 203 -10.50 50.43 24.66
CA HIS A 203 -9.64 49.42 25.26
C HIS A 203 -10.47 48.31 25.93
N ASP A 204 -11.45 48.69 26.76
CA ASP A 204 -12.35 47.73 27.44
C ASP A 204 -13.10 46.86 26.40
N ALA A 205 -13.65 47.48 25.35
CA ALA A 205 -14.32 46.75 24.27
C ALA A 205 -13.39 45.77 23.53
N LYS A 206 -12.13 46.18 23.26
CA LYS A 206 -11.11 45.31 22.65
C LYS A 206 -10.69 44.17 23.57
N GLU A 207 -10.57 44.43 24.87
CA GLU A 207 -10.19 43.42 25.86
C GLU A 207 -11.29 42.38 26.04
N VAL A 208 -12.57 42.79 26.06
CA VAL A 208 -13.72 41.87 26.03
C VAL A 208 -13.70 41.00 24.76
N ALA A 209 -13.49 41.61 23.59
CA ALA A 209 -13.40 40.87 22.33
C ALA A 209 -12.22 39.87 22.32
N ARG A 210 -11.05 40.26 22.84
CA ARG A 210 -9.88 39.39 23.00
C ARG A 210 -10.19 38.20 23.91
N GLN A 211 -10.83 38.44 25.06
CA GLN A 211 -11.20 37.39 26.00
C GLN A 211 -12.19 36.40 25.39
N GLN A 212 -13.20 36.88 24.64
CA GLN A 212 -14.13 36.02 23.91
C GLN A 212 -13.40 35.15 22.88
N GLN A 213 -12.45 35.71 22.14
CA GLN A 213 -11.63 34.95 21.18
C GLN A 213 -10.75 33.89 21.88
N VAL A 214 -10.15 34.20 23.03
CA VAL A 214 -9.37 33.24 23.81
C VAL A 214 -10.24 32.10 24.32
N VAL A 215 -11.44 32.40 24.83
CA VAL A 215 -12.39 31.37 25.28
C VAL A 215 -12.79 30.47 24.11
N GLU A 216 -13.08 31.05 22.95
CA GLU A 216 -13.45 30.29 21.76
C GLU A 216 -12.31 29.41 21.23
N LEU A 217 -11.07 29.92 21.20
CA LEU A 217 -9.90 29.13 20.81
C LEU A 217 -9.63 27.97 21.78
N ARG A 218 -9.75 28.22 23.09
CA ARG A 218 -9.65 27.16 24.11
C ARG A 218 -10.73 26.10 23.92
N ARG A 219 -11.98 26.52 23.69
CA ARG A 219 -13.10 25.60 23.45
C ARG A 219 -12.83 24.71 22.23
N LYS A 220 -12.42 25.29 21.10
CA LYS A 220 -12.08 24.54 19.88
C LYS A 220 -10.93 23.55 20.11
N HIS A 221 -9.88 24.00 20.79
CA HIS A 221 -8.75 23.14 21.13
C HIS A 221 -9.15 21.98 22.05
N ASP A 222 -9.98 22.24 23.07
CA ASP A 222 -10.50 21.19 23.94
C ASP A 222 -11.38 20.18 23.20
N GLU A 223 -12.19 20.64 22.24
CA GLU A 223 -13.00 19.78 21.38
C GLU A 223 -12.14 18.90 20.47
N GLU A 224 -11.12 19.48 19.83
CA GLU A 224 -10.17 18.75 19.00
C GLU A 224 -9.36 17.73 19.81
N ARG A 225 -8.86 18.14 20.99
CA ARG A 225 -8.18 17.27 21.94
C ARG A 225 -9.05 16.08 22.32
N ARG A 226 -10.28 16.32 22.78
CA ARG A 226 -11.22 15.24 23.16
C ARG A 226 -11.51 14.31 21.99
N ARG A 227 -11.67 14.85 20.78
CA ARG A 227 -11.90 14.05 19.57
C ARG A 227 -10.72 13.10 19.32
N LEU A 228 -9.49 13.62 19.31
CA LEU A 228 -8.27 12.82 19.08
C LEU A 228 -8.03 11.79 20.20
N GLU A 229 -8.23 12.19 21.45
CA GLU A 229 -8.11 11.30 22.61
C GLU A 229 -9.13 10.15 22.54
N ASN A 230 -10.39 10.44 22.19
CA ASN A 230 -11.45 9.44 22.04
C ASN A 230 -11.17 8.46 20.90
N GLU A 231 -10.72 8.96 19.73
CA GLU A 231 -10.35 8.10 18.59
C GLU A 231 -9.22 7.14 18.96
N VAL A 232 -8.18 7.63 19.64
CA VAL A 232 -7.08 6.79 20.11
C VAL A 232 -7.55 5.80 21.19
N ALA A 233 -8.45 6.22 22.09
CA ALA A 233 -9.00 5.34 23.11
C ALA A 233 -9.86 4.22 22.52
N GLU A 234 -10.68 4.51 21.50
CA GLU A 234 -11.46 3.52 20.76
C GLU A 234 -10.57 2.52 20.03
N HIS A 235 -9.57 3.00 19.29
CA HIS A 235 -8.59 2.14 18.64
C HIS A 235 -7.87 1.24 19.66
N ASN A 236 -7.39 1.80 20.76
CA ASN A 236 -6.69 1.04 21.80
C ASN A 236 -7.60 0.01 22.49
N ARG A 237 -8.90 0.32 22.68
CA ARG A 237 -9.89 -0.66 23.18
C ARG A 237 -10.01 -1.85 22.23
N GLY A 238 -10.11 -1.61 20.92
CA GLY A 238 -10.13 -2.67 19.91
C GLY A 238 -8.86 -3.53 19.91
N VAL A 239 -7.68 -2.91 20.10
CA VAL A 239 -6.41 -3.64 20.25
C VAL A 239 -6.43 -4.53 21.51
N ASP A 240 -6.96 -4.04 22.62
CA ASP A 240 -7.06 -4.80 23.87
C ASP A 240 -8.10 -5.95 23.78
N GLU A 241 -9.17 -5.76 23.01
CA GLU A 241 -10.16 -6.80 22.67
C GLU A 241 -9.55 -7.91 21.81
N LEU A 242 -8.87 -7.55 20.72
CA LEU A 242 -8.15 -8.51 19.88
C LEU A 242 -7.13 -9.30 20.70
N ALA A 243 -6.36 -8.62 21.56
CA ALA A 243 -5.40 -9.28 22.44
C ALA A 243 -6.07 -10.24 23.43
N ARG A 244 -7.29 -9.94 23.92
CA ARG A 244 -8.08 -10.86 24.77
C ARG A 244 -8.57 -12.07 23.97
N ALA A 245 -9.16 -11.83 22.80
CA ALA A 245 -9.71 -12.87 21.93
C ALA A 245 -8.63 -13.87 21.49
N LEU A 246 -7.42 -13.39 21.16
CA LEU A 246 -6.27 -14.25 20.85
C LEU A 246 -5.84 -15.12 22.04
N ARG A 247 -5.91 -14.59 23.28
CA ARG A 247 -5.58 -15.37 24.47
C ARG A 247 -6.59 -16.49 24.73
N SER A 248 -7.87 -16.24 24.45
CA SER A 248 -8.93 -17.24 24.55
C SER A 248 -9.04 -18.17 23.34
N ARG A 249 -8.10 -18.10 22.39
CA ARG A 249 -8.13 -18.88 21.13
C ARG A 249 -9.43 -18.69 20.34
N ASP A 250 -10.01 -17.49 20.40
CA ASP A 250 -11.18 -17.17 19.58
C ASP A 250 -10.84 -17.36 18.10
N ARG A 251 -11.73 -18.07 17.39
CA ARG A 251 -11.46 -18.51 16.02
C ARG A 251 -11.17 -17.34 15.08
N SER A 252 -12.08 -16.39 15.02
CA SER A 252 -11.98 -15.24 14.11
C SER A 252 -10.78 -14.37 14.45
N ALA A 253 -10.50 -14.17 15.74
CA ALA A 253 -9.33 -13.40 16.15
C ALA A 253 -8.00 -14.04 15.72
N VAL A 254 -7.87 -15.37 15.84
CA VAL A 254 -6.67 -16.10 15.41
C VAL A 254 -6.54 -16.07 13.88
N GLU A 255 -7.63 -16.29 13.15
CA GLU A 255 -7.67 -16.17 11.68
C GLU A 255 -7.18 -14.78 11.24
N ASP A 256 -7.77 -13.71 11.78
CA ASP A 256 -7.41 -12.31 11.46
C ASP A 256 -5.95 -11.99 11.80
N TYR A 257 -5.44 -12.50 12.91
CA TYR A 257 -4.05 -12.32 13.30
C TYR A 257 -3.11 -13.00 12.31
N LEU A 258 -3.38 -14.27 11.96
CA LEU A 258 -2.54 -15.03 11.04
C LEU A 258 -2.60 -14.46 9.60
N VAL A 259 -3.75 -13.94 9.15
CA VAL A 259 -3.86 -13.21 7.87
C VAL A 259 -2.88 -12.03 7.83
N ARG A 260 -2.80 -11.25 8.93
CA ARG A 260 -1.87 -10.12 9.05
C ARG A 260 -0.40 -10.56 9.11
N VAL A 261 -0.12 -11.68 9.77
CA VAL A 261 1.23 -12.29 9.80
C VAL A 261 1.67 -12.63 8.37
N LEU A 262 0.83 -13.33 7.60
CA LEU A 262 1.13 -13.74 6.22
C LEU A 262 1.26 -12.52 5.30
N ALA A 263 0.41 -11.51 5.47
CA ALA A 263 0.49 -10.26 4.70
C ALA A 263 1.82 -9.51 4.94
N ALA A 264 2.40 -9.64 6.14
CA ALA A 264 3.67 -9.02 6.52
C ALA A 264 4.91 -9.87 6.17
N THR A 265 4.77 -11.03 5.53
CA THR A 265 5.91 -11.85 5.08
C THR A 265 6.80 -11.07 4.10
N PRO A 266 8.14 -11.09 4.22
CA PRO A 266 9.05 -10.27 3.41
C PRO A 266 9.27 -10.87 2.02
N LEU A 267 8.21 -10.95 1.22
CA LEU A 267 8.30 -11.34 -0.19
C LEU A 267 8.69 -10.15 -1.06
N PRO A 268 9.21 -10.39 -2.28
CA PRO A 268 9.45 -9.35 -3.26
C PRO A 268 8.20 -8.49 -3.53
N ALA A 269 8.38 -7.19 -3.78
CA ALA A 269 7.27 -6.23 -3.88
C ALA A 269 6.19 -6.57 -4.91
N LYS A 270 6.56 -7.23 -6.02
CA LYS A 270 5.63 -7.63 -7.09
C LYS A 270 4.82 -8.90 -6.79
N PHE A 271 5.05 -9.55 -5.65
CA PHE A 271 4.36 -10.80 -5.32
C PHE A 271 2.96 -10.51 -4.75
N PRO A 272 1.97 -11.35 -5.09
CA PRO A 272 0.64 -11.24 -4.51
C PRO A 272 0.68 -11.48 -2.99
N ARG A 273 -0.26 -10.85 -2.28
CA ARG A 273 -0.39 -10.92 -0.81
C ARG A 273 -1.70 -11.53 -0.35
N HIS A 274 -2.55 -11.91 -1.30
CA HIS A 274 -3.87 -12.45 -1.00
C HIS A 274 -3.73 -13.81 -0.31
N ASN A 275 -4.35 -13.93 0.85
CA ASN A 275 -4.37 -15.14 1.64
C ASN A 275 -5.71 -15.26 2.37
N GLU A 276 -6.16 -16.51 2.54
CA GLU A 276 -7.33 -16.88 3.33
C GLU A 276 -6.84 -17.85 4.41
N VAL A 277 -7.35 -17.70 5.63
CA VAL A 277 -6.97 -18.53 6.78
C VAL A 277 -8.23 -19.09 7.42
N THR A 278 -8.17 -20.36 7.82
CA THR A 278 -9.18 -21.02 8.64
C THR A 278 -8.50 -21.70 9.82
N PHE A 279 -9.05 -21.53 11.01
CA PHE A 279 -8.47 -22.05 12.24
C PHE A 279 -9.46 -22.93 13.01
N ASN A 280 -8.96 -24.04 13.55
CA ASN A 280 -9.67 -24.94 14.45
C ASN A 280 -8.99 -24.95 15.83
N PRO A 281 -9.68 -24.46 16.89
CA PRO A 281 -9.12 -24.42 18.24
C PRO A 281 -8.95 -25.80 18.90
N ASN A 282 -9.73 -26.81 18.52
CA ASN A 282 -9.74 -28.13 19.19
C ASN A 282 -8.47 -28.95 18.94
N GLY A 283 -7.77 -28.70 17.83
CA GLY A 283 -6.50 -29.37 17.48
C GLY A 283 -5.39 -28.38 17.10
N GLU A 284 -5.56 -27.12 17.50
CA GLU A 284 -4.65 -26.01 17.19
C GLU A 284 -4.16 -26.03 15.72
N GLN A 285 -5.11 -26.31 14.82
CA GLN A 285 -4.85 -26.55 13.41
C GLN A 285 -5.25 -25.33 12.59
N VAL A 286 -4.36 -24.91 11.70
CA VAL A 286 -4.65 -23.86 10.72
C VAL A 286 -4.57 -24.43 9.31
N VAL A 287 -5.51 -24.05 8.45
CA VAL A 287 -5.44 -24.29 7.02
C VAL A 287 -5.37 -22.94 6.34
N VAL A 288 -4.40 -22.76 5.45
CA VAL A 288 -4.21 -21.51 4.71
C VAL A 288 -4.27 -21.75 3.21
N ARG A 289 -4.88 -20.80 2.52
CA ARG A 289 -4.89 -20.71 1.06
C ARG A 289 -4.18 -19.44 0.67
N VAL A 290 -3.13 -19.55 -0.13
CA VAL A 290 -2.30 -18.40 -0.50
C VAL A 290 -2.20 -18.26 -2.01
N GLU A 291 -2.25 -17.03 -2.49
CA GLU A 291 -1.92 -16.70 -3.87
C GLU A 291 -0.38 -16.65 -4.03
N LEU A 292 0.14 -17.53 -4.88
CA LEU A 292 1.55 -17.63 -5.24
C LEU A 292 1.88 -16.70 -6.42
N PRO A 293 3.16 -16.29 -6.56
CA PRO A 293 3.57 -15.46 -7.69
C PRO A 293 3.33 -16.16 -9.04
N PRO A 294 2.94 -15.42 -10.09
CA PRO A 294 2.86 -15.95 -11.45
C PRO A 294 4.23 -16.31 -12.03
N ARG A 295 4.27 -17.11 -13.10
CA ARG A 295 5.53 -17.59 -13.72
C ARG A 295 6.40 -16.52 -14.36
N ASP A 296 5.83 -15.37 -14.71
CA ASP A 296 6.53 -14.22 -15.31
C ASP A 296 7.40 -13.45 -14.32
N VAL A 297 7.36 -13.79 -13.02
CA VAL A 297 8.30 -13.24 -12.04
C VAL A 297 9.74 -13.64 -12.30
N VAL A 298 9.97 -14.75 -13.01
CA VAL A 298 11.30 -15.22 -13.41
C VAL A 298 11.71 -14.55 -14.72
N PRO A 299 12.84 -13.80 -14.76
CA PRO A 299 13.28 -13.15 -15.98
C PRO A 299 13.62 -14.14 -17.10
N ALA A 300 12.99 -13.95 -18.27
CA ALA A 300 13.23 -14.75 -19.47
C ALA A 300 14.62 -14.54 -20.10
N VAL A 301 15.37 -13.54 -19.62
CA VAL A 301 16.75 -13.26 -20.03
C VAL A 301 17.72 -13.54 -18.88
N ARG A 302 18.95 -13.97 -19.22
CA ARG A 302 20.07 -14.07 -18.27
C ARG A 302 20.75 -12.71 -18.06
N GLY A 303 20.67 -11.84 -19.05
CA GLY A 303 21.29 -10.53 -19.05
C GLY A 303 21.37 -9.98 -20.46
N TYR A 304 22.22 -8.98 -20.65
CA TYR A 304 22.38 -8.27 -21.90
C TYR A 304 23.86 -8.17 -22.26
N GLN A 305 24.16 -8.30 -23.56
CA GLN A 305 25.50 -8.14 -24.09
C GLN A 305 25.55 -6.91 -25.00
N TYR A 306 26.58 -6.07 -24.81
CA TYR A 306 26.79 -4.92 -25.67
C TYR A 306 27.59 -5.30 -26.91
N VAL A 307 27.00 -5.13 -28.09
CA VAL A 307 27.63 -5.38 -29.38
C VAL A 307 28.26 -4.09 -29.90
N ARG A 308 29.53 -3.86 -29.51
CA ARG A 308 30.28 -2.63 -29.79
C ARG A 308 30.39 -2.29 -31.28
N THR A 309 30.40 -3.29 -32.16
CA THR A 309 30.49 -3.09 -33.61
C THR A 309 29.21 -2.48 -34.21
N LYS A 310 28.05 -2.76 -33.62
CA LYS A 310 26.74 -2.27 -34.06
C LYS A 310 26.16 -1.17 -33.17
N ASP A 311 26.79 -0.88 -32.03
CA ASP A 311 26.23 -0.03 -30.96
C ASP A 311 24.84 -0.49 -30.47
N GLU A 312 24.67 -1.82 -30.40
CA GLU A 312 23.41 -2.47 -30.07
C GLU A 312 23.49 -3.26 -28.76
N GLU A 313 22.37 -3.31 -28.06
CA GLU A 313 22.16 -4.16 -26.89
C GLU A 313 21.50 -5.46 -27.33
N ARG A 314 22.09 -6.60 -26.99
CA ARG A 314 21.58 -7.93 -27.34
C ARG A 314 21.11 -8.66 -26.07
N PRO A 315 19.82 -9.06 -25.96
CA PRO A 315 19.37 -9.89 -24.86
C PRO A 315 19.95 -11.30 -24.98
N LEU A 316 20.39 -11.86 -23.86
CA LEU A 316 20.83 -13.25 -23.76
C LEU A 316 19.66 -14.08 -23.19
N PRO A 317 18.99 -14.92 -24.00
CA PRO A 317 17.82 -15.67 -23.54
C PRO A 317 18.20 -16.67 -22.46
N ARG A 318 17.30 -16.88 -21.50
CA ARG A 318 17.40 -17.93 -20.50
C ARG A 318 16.76 -19.22 -21.03
N PRO A 319 17.42 -20.39 -20.94
CA PRO A 319 16.82 -21.67 -21.32
C PRO A 319 15.51 -21.93 -20.55
N ALA A 320 14.50 -22.49 -21.24
CA ALA A 320 13.19 -22.77 -20.63
C ALA A 320 13.28 -23.69 -19.39
N LYS A 321 14.18 -24.67 -19.42
CA LYS A 321 14.46 -25.56 -18.28
C LYS A 321 14.89 -24.78 -17.03
N GLU A 322 15.80 -23.82 -17.19
CA GLU A 322 16.29 -23.00 -16.07
C GLU A 322 15.20 -22.07 -15.54
N ILE A 323 14.33 -21.52 -16.40
CA ILE A 323 13.17 -20.75 -15.98
C ILE A 323 12.24 -21.62 -15.10
N GLY A 324 11.95 -22.84 -15.56
CA GLY A 324 11.11 -23.79 -14.82
C GLY A 324 11.70 -24.19 -13.46
N GLU A 325 13.01 -24.45 -13.40
CA GLU A 325 13.72 -24.78 -12.15
C GLU A 325 13.71 -23.60 -11.16
N LEU A 326 13.95 -22.38 -11.63
CA LEU A 326 13.87 -21.17 -10.80
C LEU A 326 12.45 -20.94 -10.28
N TYR A 327 11.45 -21.08 -11.13
CA TYR A 327 10.05 -20.90 -10.71
C TYR A 327 9.63 -21.94 -9.68
N ARG A 328 9.99 -23.22 -9.88
CA ARG A 328 9.76 -24.28 -8.88
C ARG A 328 10.45 -23.96 -7.56
N SER A 329 11.67 -23.44 -7.60
CA SER A 329 12.41 -23.01 -6.40
C SER A 329 11.70 -21.84 -5.69
N VAL A 330 11.18 -20.85 -6.44
CA VAL A 330 10.41 -19.73 -5.88
C VAL A 330 9.15 -20.22 -5.17
N VAL A 331 8.35 -21.06 -5.82
CA VAL A 331 7.14 -21.65 -5.21
C VAL A 331 7.52 -22.40 -3.92
N SER A 332 8.58 -23.21 -3.97
CA SER A 332 9.02 -24.00 -2.83
C SER A 332 9.47 -23.14 -1.64
N GLN A 333 10.27 -22.11 -1.90
CA GLN A 333 10.76 -21.17 -0.89
C GLN A 333 9.62 -20.38 -0.24
N VAL A 334 8.68 -19.87 -1.05
CA VAL A 334 7.53 -19.11 -0.57
C VAL A 334 6.64 -19.97 0.32
N SER A 335 6.35 -21.21 -0.10
CA SER A 335 5.55 -22.14 0.70
C SER A 335 6.17 -22.47 2.05
N LEU A 336 7.46 -22.83 2.07
CA LEU A 336 8.17 -23.09 3.33
C LEU A 336 8.25 -21.86 4.23
N LEU A 337 8.45 -20.67 3.65
CA LEU A 337 8.51 -19.42 4.42
C LEU A 337 7.18 -19.12 5.10
N TYR A 338 6.06 -19.29 4.41
CA TYR A 338 4.73 -19.10 5.00
C TYR A 338 4.43 -20.11 6.11
N VAL A 339 4.74 -21.39 5.89
CA VAL A 339 4.54 -22.43 6.91
C VAL A 339 5.39 -22.13 8.15
N ARG A 340 6.65 -21.74 7.98
CA ARG A 340 7.53 -21.32 9.08
C ARG A 340 6.97 -20.10 9.80
N ASP A 341 6.52 -19.09 9.06
CA ASP A 341 5.99 -17.85 9.62
C ASP A 341 4.74 -18.11 10.49
N LEU A 342 3.85 -19.03 10.08
CA LEU A 342 2.69 -19.42 10.89
C LEU A 342 3.12 -20.04 12.23
N PHE A 343 4.02 -21.02 12.20
CA PHE A 343 4.51 -21.67 13.42
C PHE A 343 5.32 -20.75 14.35
N ASP A 344 6.06 -19.77 13.80
CA ASP A 344 6.81 -18.78 14.60
C ASP A 344 5.89 -17.69 15.16
N ALA A 345 4.82 -17.32 14.43
CA ALA A 345 3.89 -16.28 14.88
C ALA A 345 2.98 -16.72 16.02
N ASP A 346 2.61 -17.99 16.06
CA ASP A 346 1.80 -18.59 17.11
C ASP A 346 2.41 -19.92 17.57
N GLY A 347 3.00 -19.91 18.76
CA GLY A 347 3.64 -21.08 19.36
C GLY A 347 2.68 -22.19 19.78
N LYS A 348 1.36 -21.94 19.80
CA LYS A 348 0.35 -22.96 20.16
C LYS A 348 -0.11 -23.80 18.99
N LEU A 349 0.09 -23.35 17.74
CA LEU A 349 -0.31 -24.12 16.55
C LEU A 349 0.39 -25.48 16.54
N GLU A 350 -0.37 -26.55 16.36
CA GLU A 350 0.18 -27.91 16.28
C GLU A 350 0.34 -28.35 14.82
N THR A 351 -0.63 -28.00 13.97
CA THR A 351 -0.67 -28.44 12.56
C THR A 351 -0.96 -27.27 11.62
N VAL A 352 -0.21 -27.21 10.51
CA VAL A 352 -0.42 -26.25 9.42
C VAL A 352 -0.72 -27.00 8.12
N GLY A 353 -1.90 -26.79 7.56
CA GLY A 353 -2.23 -27.10 6.18
C GLY A 353 -2.00 -25.88 5.29
N PHE A 354 -1.30 -26.04 4.17
CA PHE A 354 -1.00 -24.95 3.23
C PHE A 354 -1.38 -25.36 1.80
N ASN A 355 -2.11 -24.49 1.12
CA ASN A 355 -2.52 -24.63 -0.27
C ASN A 355 -2.08 -23.39 -1.07
N GLY A 356 -1.17 -23.57 -2.02
CA GLY A 356 -0.66 -22.52 -2.89
C GLY A 356 -1.31 -22.54 -4.26
N HIS A 357 -2.01 -21.46 -4.61
CA HIS A 357 -2.70 -21.31 -5.89
C HIS A 357 -2.11 -20.17 -6.72
N VAL A 358 -2.21 -20.26 -8.04
CA VAL A 358 -1.78 -19.18 -8.95
C VAL A 358 -2.97 -18.72 -9.79
N ARG A 359 -3.16 -17.40 -9.92
CA ARG A 359 -4.13 -16.89 -10.90
C ARG A 359 -3.60 -17.13 -12.30
N ALA A 360 -4.34 -17.87 -13.09
CA ALA A 360 -3.98 -18.25 -14.44
C ALA A 360 -5.13 -18.01 -15.41
N THR A 361 -4.81 -17.85 -16.69
CA THR A 361 -5.81 -17.96 -17.76
C THR A 361 -5.52 -19.25 -18.51
N ASN A 362 -6.51 -20.13 -18.60
CA ASN A 362 -6.36 -21.39 -19.29
C ASN A 362 -6.21 -21.14 -20.80
N PRO A 363 -5.12 -21.59 -21.44
CA PRO A 363 -4.88 -21.34 -22.86
C PRO A 363 -5.88 -22.04 -23.78
N ALA A 364 -6.48 -23.17 -23.34
CA ALA A 364 -7.45 -23.92 -24.12
C ALA A 364 -8.86 -23.30 -24.09
N THR A 365 -9.25 -22.69 -22.97
CA THR A 365 -10.61 -22.18 -22.78
C THR A 365 -10.71 -20.64 -22.72
N GLY A 366 -9.59 -19.95 -22.53
CA GLY A 366 -9.54 -18.50 -22.30
C GLY A 366 -10.12 -18.06 -20.94
N LYS A 367 -10.58 -19.00 -20.11
CA LYS A 367 -11.20 -18.69 -18.81
C LYS A 367 -10.14 -18.46 -17.74
N ARG A 368 -10.45 -17.57 -16.79
CA ARG A 368 -9.63 -17.37 -15.59
C ARG A 368 -9.83 -18.56 -14.65
N GLU A 369 -8.73 -19.12 -14.20
CA GLU A 369 -8.66 -20.27 -13.29
C GLU A 369 -7.73 -19.96 -12.11
N PHE A 370 -7.87 -20.76 -11.05
CA PHE A 370 -7.05 -20.66 -9.85
C PHE A 370 -6.47 -22.04 -9.48
N PRO A 371 -5.62 -22.63 -10.34
CA PRO A 371 -5.03 -23.95 -10.11
C PRO A 371 -4.20 -24.00 -8.83
N CYS A 372 -4.31 -25.13 -8.10
CA CYS A 372 -3.47 -25.44 -6.95
C CYS A 372 -2.17 -26.04 -7.46
N LEU A 373 -1.02 -25.46 -7.11
CA LEU A 373 0.28 -25.96 -7.53
C LEU A 373 1.01 -26.73 -6.42
N ILE A 374 0.63 -26.49 -5.17
CA ILE A 374 1.25 -27.11 -4.01
C ILE A 374 0.27 -27.22 -2.86
N SER A 375 0.26 -28.38 -2.20
CA SER A 375 -0.52 -28.66 -1.01
C SER A 375 0.32 -29.47 -0.04
N LEU A 376 0.36 -29.07 1.23
CA LEU A 376 1.11 -29.75 2.27
C LEU A 376 0.36 -29.66 3.60
N GLN A 377 0.53 -30.67 4.44
CA GLN A 377 0.11 -30.64 5.84
C GLN A 377 1.30 -31.04 6.69
N VAL A 378 1.67 -30.19 7.65
CA VAL A 378 2.88 -30.35 8.44
C VAL A 378 2.55 -30.14 9.90
N GLU A 379 3.07 -31.02 10.75
CA GLU A 379 3.05 -30.88 12.21
C GLU A 379 4.26 -30.05 12.67
N ARG A 380 4.10 -29.34 13.80
CA ARG A 380 5.16 -28.51 14.38
C ARG A 380 6.45 -29.29 14.64
N THR A 381 6.31 -30.50 15.18
CA THR A 381 7.43 -31.40 15.51
C THR A 381 8.27 -31.71 14.28
N SER A 382 7.62 -32.10 13.18
CA SER A 382 8.29 -32.42 11.91
C SER A 382 9.06 -31.24 11.33
N LEU A 383 8.53 -30.01 11.43
CA LEU A 383 9.25 -28.83 10.95
C LEU A 383 10.39 -28.41 11.89
N ALA A 384 10.23 -28.60 13.21
CA ALA A 384 11.20 -28.20 14.21
C ALA A 384 12.52 -29.00 14.14
N GLU A 385 12.48 -30.23 13.60
CA GLU A 385 13.66 -31.05 13.36
C GLU A 385 14.48 -30.61 12.13
N ILE A 386 13.92 -29.73 11.29
CA ILE A 386 14.53 -29.31 10.03
C ILE A 386 15.23 -27.95 10.20
N ASP A 387 16.52 -27.90 9.88
CA ASP A 387 17.26 -26.65 9.74
C ASP A 387 16.98 -25.97 8.39
N LEU A 388 15.89 -25.19 8.34
CA LEU A 388 15.46 -24.47 7.14
C LEU A 388 16.51 -23.52 6.55
N ALA A 389 17.55 -23.13 7.29
CA ALA A 389 18.62 -22.27 6.77
C ALA A 389 19.53 -22.99 5.76
N HIS A 390 19.62 -24.32 5.86
CA HIS A 390 20.58 -25.13 5.09
C HIS A 390 19.90 -26.18 4.20
N VAL A 391 18.58 -26.16 4.06
CA VAL A 391 17.86 -27.10 3.18
C VAL A 391 17.80 -26.63 1.73
N ARG A 392 17.69 -27.61 0.83
CA ARG A 392 17.14 -27.38 -0.50
C ARG A 392 15.60 -27.38 -0.44
N PRO A 393 14.91 -26.27 -0.77
CA PRO A 393 13.46 -26.14 -0.60
C PRO A 393 12.64 -27.23 -1.28
N ASP A 394 13.01 -27.62 -2.51
CA ASP A 394 12.31 -28.64 -3.29
C ASP A 394 12.43 -30.05 -2.68
N VAL A 395 13.57 -30.33 -2.06
CA VAL A 395 13.83 -31.60 -1.36
C VAL A 395 13.13 -31.61 -0.01
N CYS A 396 13.19 -30.50 0.72
CA CYS A 396 12.52 -30.34 2.02
C CYS A 396 11.01 -30.55 1.90
N LEU A 397 10.37 -30.00 0.86
CA LEU A 397 8.93 -30.20 0.65
C LEU A 397 8.58 -31.67 0.40
N ARG A 398 9.39 -32.40 -0.37
CA ARG A 398 9.18 -33.85 -0.56
C ARG A 398 9.38 -34.63 0.73
N HIS A 399 10.32 -34.23 1.57
CA HIS A 399 10.53 -34.85 2.88
C HIS A 399 9.35 -34.62 3.83
N LEU A 400 8.66 -33.48 3.67
CA LEU A 400 7.42 -33.13 4.38
C LEU A 400 6.16 -33.67 3.69
N ASP A 401 6.30 -34.64 2.78
CA ASP A 401 5.19 -35.26 2.02
C ASP A 401 4.27 -34.26 1.31
N ALA A 402 4.82 -33.11 0.91
CA ALA A 402 4.07 -32.11 0.15
C ALA A 402 3.73 -32.63 -1.25
N LEU A 403 2.45 -32.48 -1.63
CA LEU A 403 2.05 -32.61 -3.02
C LEU A 403 2.46 -31.35 -3.77
N VAL A 404 3.37 -31.50 -4.72
CA VAL A 404 3.80 -30.43 -5.62
C VAL A 404 3.48 -30.83 -7.04
N SER A 405 2.92 -29.91 -7.81
CA SER A 405 2.68 -30.08 -9.25
C SER A 405 3.95 -30.61 -9.95
N PRO A 406 3.84 -31.65 -10.80
CA PRO A 406 4.97 -32.17 -11.58
C PRO A 406 5.57 -31.08 -12.49
N HIS A 407 4.70 -30.23 -13.05
CA HIS A 407 5.04 -29.13 -13.95
C HIS A 407 4.50 -27.78 -13.45
N PRO A 408 5.06 -27.19 -12.37
CA PRO A 408 4.54 -25.95 -11.79
C PRO A 408 4.57 -24.77 -12.77
N TYR A 409 5.58 -24.71 -13.65
CA TYR A 409 5.70 -23.64 -14.65
C TYR A 409 4.60 -23.69 -15.73
N GLU A 410 4.08 -24.89 -16.00
CA GLU A 410 2.94 -25.11 -16.91
C GLU A 410 1.60 -24.86 -16.21
N LEU A 411 1.63 -24.59 -14.90
CA LEU A 411 0.47 -24.35 -14.04
C LEU A 411 -0.48 -25.56 -13.99
N GLU A 412 0.08 -26.76 -14.09
CA GLU A 412 -0.67 -28.01 -14.00
C GLU A 412 -1.26 -28.16 -12.58
N PRO A 413 -2.59 -28.23 -12.43
CA PRO A 413 -3.24 -28.28 -11.13
C PRO A 413 -3.08 -29.65 -10.47
N ILE A 414 -2.92 -29.64 -9.15
CA ILE A 414 -3.05 -30.82 -8.30
C ILE A 414 -4.34 -30.73 -7.47
N LYS A 415 -4.83 -31.89 -7.01
CA LYS A 415 -5.88 -31.92 -6.00
C LYS A 415 -5.27 -31.62 -4.62
N PRO A 416 -5.77 -30.62 -3.87
CA PRO A 416 -5.29 -30.34 -2.53
C PRO A 416 -5.44 -31.53 -1.57
N LEU A 417 -4.50 -31.70 -0.64
CA LEU A 417 -4.58 -32.69 0.45
C LEU A 417 -5.72 -32.35 1.41
N LEU A 418 -5.89 -31.06 1.69
CA LEU A 418 -6.99 -30.52 2.50
C LEU A 418 -7.89 -29.66 1.64
N ASP A 419 -9.17 -30.03 1.58
CA ASP A 419 -10.21 -29.16 1.05
C ASP A 419 -10.32 -27.94 1.97
N PHE A 420 -10.04 -26.76 1.42
CA PHE A 420 -10.29 -25.46 2.04
C PHE A 420 -11.80 -25.18 1.95
N ASP A 421 -12.59 -26.04 2.59
CA ASP A 421 -14.02 -25.92 2.73
C ASP A 421 -14.31 -25.51 4.17
N LEU A 422 -14.68 -24.24 4.34
CA LEU A 422 -15.10 -23.64 5.62
C LEU A 422 -16.21 -24.47 6.30
N SER A 423 -16.97 -25.26 5.54
CA SER A 423 -18.04 -26.12 6.02
C SER A 423 -17.62 -27.53 6.44
N ARG A 424 -16.36 -27.95 6.23
CA ARG A 424 -15.84 -29.24 6.75
C ARG A 424 -15.15 -29.11 8.09
N TYR A 425 -14.61 -27.94 8.42
CA TYR A 425 -13.97 -27.67 9.72
C TYR A 425 -14.88 -26.97 10.73
N ALA A 426 -16.10 -26.60 10.34
CA ALA A 426 -17.12 -26.04 11.24
C ALA A 426 -17.97 -27.11 11.97
N PHE A 427 -17.71 -28.41 11.76
CA PHE A 427 -18.53 -29.51 12.32
C PHE A 427 -17.75 -30.58 13.07
N VAL A 428 -16.52 -30.32 13.52
CA VAL A 428 -15.84 -31.20 14.48
C VAL A 428 -15.81 -30.53 15.85
N ASP A 429 -17.00 -30.21 16.35
CA ASP A 429 -17.23 -30.00 17.77
C ASP A 429 -17.47 -31.38 18.41
N GLY A 430 -16.54 -31.77 19.28
CA GLY A 430 -16.75 -32.73 20.37
C GLY A 430 -17.24 -34.12 19.99
N LEU A 431 -16.31 -35.04 19.69
CA LEU A 431 -16.55 -36.46 19.94
C LEU A 431 -15.87 -36.84 21.25
N ASP A 432 -16.48 -36.43 22.36
CA ASP A 432 -16.22 -37.07 23.66
C ASP A 432 -17.05 -38.35 23.69
N ALA A 433 -16.38 -39.47 23.92
CA ALA A 433 -16.97 -40.79 23.98
C ALA A 433 -18.04 -40.81 25.09
N VAL A 434 -19.33 -40.90 24.73
CA VAL A 434 -20.44 -41.59 25.45
C VAL A 434 -21.85 -41.30 24.88
N SER A 435 -22.08 -40.30 24.02
CA SER A 435 -23.45 -39.96 23.57
C SER A 435 -23.82 -40.52 22.19
N LEU A 436 -23.99 -41.84 22.12
CA LEU A 436 -24.38 -42.60 20.92
C LEU A 436 -25.91 -42.55 20.64
N LEU A 437 -26.55 -41.39 20.78
CA LEU A 437 -27.99 -41.22 20.48
C LEU A 437 -28.27 -39.84 19.84
N ASP A 438 -28.42 -39.86 18.51
CA ASP A 438 -29.07 -38.87 17.64
C ASP A 438 -28.42 -37.47 17.45
N SER A 439 -27.24 -37.44 16.82
CA SER A 439 -26.41 -36.26 16.50
C SER A 439 -26.90 -35.45 15.27
N ARG A 440 -28.12 -34.89 15.30
CA ARG A 440 -28.64 -34.07 14.19
C ARG A 440 -28.61 -32.57 14.53
N PRO A 441 -27.94 -31.70 13.75
CA PRO A 441 -27.94 -30.25 13.99
C PRO A 441 -29.33 -29.62 13.81
N ASP A 442 -29.71 -28.72 14.73
CA ASP A 442 -30.98 -27.99 14.70
C ASP A 442 -30.87 -26.69 13.87
N LEU A 443 -31.74 -26.53 12.87
CA LEU A 443 -31.79 -25.33 12.01
C LEU A 443 -32.23 -24.06 12.77
N MET A 444 -32.85 -24.19 13.94
CA MET A 444 -33.26 -23.05 14.76
C MET A 444 -32.11 -22.48 15.61
N ASP A 445 -31.09 -23.29 15.89
CA ASP A 445 -29.95 -22.91 16.74
C ASP A 445 -28.81 -22.22 15.96
N MET A 446 -28.79 -22.33 14.62
CA MET A 446 -27.84 -21.62 13.76
C MET A 446 -28.20 -20.15 13.57
N SER A 447 -27.21 -19.27 13.44
CA SER A 447 -27.42 -17.84 13.14
C SER A 447 -28.20 -17.62 11.83
N TYR A 448 -28.82 -16.44 11.68
CA TYR A 448 -29.56 -16.07 10.46
C TYR A 448 -28.67 -16.19 9.20
N THR A 449 -27.43 -15.68 9.27
CA THR A 449 -26.43 -15.79 8.21
C THR A 449 -26.06 -17.24 7.90
N ASN A 450 -25.90 -18.09 8.93
CA ASN A 450 -25.58 -19.51 8.72
C ASN A 450 -26.74 -20.28 8.08
N PHE A 451 -27.98 -19.93 8.41
CA PHE A 451 -29.18 -20.49 7.78
C PHE A 451 -29.26 -20.10 6.29
N GLU A 452 -29.04 -18.83 5.96
CA GLU A 452 -28.98 -18.38 4.57
C GLU A 452 -27.88 -19.09 3.77
N HIS A 453 -26.71 -19.27 4.39
CA HIS A 453 -25.60 -20.01 3.79
C HIS A 453 -25.93 -21.49 3.58
N LEU A 454 -26.64 -22.13 4.51
CA LEU A 454 -27.10 -23.51 4.34
C LEU A 454 -28.08 -23.63 3.17
N VAL A 455 -29.07 -22.72 3.08
CA VAL A 455 -30.03 -22.68 1.98
C VAL A 455 -29.30 -22.50 0.64
N LYS A 456 -28.32 -21.59 0.60
CA LYS A 456 -27.44 -21.42 -0.57
C LYS A 456 -26.76 -22.73 -0.97
N GLN A 457 -26.13 -23.44 -0.03
CA GLN A 457 -25.43 -24.70 -0.31
C GLN A 457 -26.37 -25.77 -0.90
N VAL A 458 -27.59 -25.88 -0.38
CA VAL A 458 -28.60 -26.82 -0.90
C VAL A 458 -28.91 -26.51 -2.36
N PHE A 459 -29.11 -25.23 -2.70
CA PHE A 459 -29.42 -24.82 -4.07
C PHE A 459 -28.23 -24.93 -5.02
N GLU A 460 -27.02 -24.62 -4.56
CA GLU A 460 -25.80 -24.86 -5.35
C GLU A 460 -25.59 -26.35 -5.64
N ALA A 461 -25.81 -27.21 -4.64
CA ALA A 461 -25.76 -28.66 -4.80
C ALA A 461 -26.90 -29.21 -5.68
N SER A 462 -28.00 -28.48 -5.82
CA SER A 462 -29.08 -28.78 -6.77
C SER A 462 -28.78 -28.32 -8.21
N GLY A 463 -27.69 -27.60 -8.45
CA GLY A 463 -27.22 -27.18 -9.77
C GLY A 463 -27.40 -25.70 -10.11
N LEU A 464 -27.86 -24.85 -9.17
CA LEU A 464 -27.99 -23.40 -9.38
C LEU A 464 -26.66 -22.69 -9.10
N LYS A 465 -26.23 -21.70 -9.90
CA LYS A 465 -24.93 -21.02 -9.74
C LYS A 465 -25.07 -19.50 -9.63
N GLY A 466 -24.02 -18.83 -9.15
CA GLY A 466 -23.92 -17.36 -9.21
C GLY A 466 -24.75 -16.61 -8.18
N TRP A 467 -24.51 -16.89 -6.89
CA TRP A 467 -25.13 -16.16 -5.78
C TRP A 467 -24.50 -14.76 -5.61
N THR A 468 -25.25 -13.70 -5.88
CA THR A 468 -24.86 -12.33 -5.52
C THR A 468 -25.74 -11.82 -4.39
N THR A 469 -25.14 -11.55 -3.23
CA THR A 469 -25.79 -10.80 -2.15
C THR A 469 -25.63 -9.31 -2.46
N GLN A 470 -26.73 -8.62 -2.76
CA GLN A 470 -26.72 -7.16 -2.63
C GLN A 470 -26.91 -6.84 -1.14
N GLN A 471 -26.05 -5.99 -0.60
CA GLN A 471 -26.14 -5.52 0.77
C GLN A 471 -27.35 -4.58 0.86
N SER A 472 -28.49 -5.10 1.31
CA SER A 472 -29.78 -4.41 1.24
C SER A 472 -29.87 -3.32 2.30
N ASN A 473 -29.85 -2.06 1.85
CA ASN A 473 -30.27 -0.90 2.64
C ASN A 473 -31.71 -0.44 2.32
N ASP A 474 -32.41 -1.15 1.43
CA ASP A 474 -33.87 -1.08 1.24
C ASP A 474 -34.32 -2.36 0.48
N ASP A 475 -35.53 -2.86 0.78
CA ASP A 475 -36.32 -3.89 0.07
C ASP A 475 -36.11 -5.41 0.29
N GLY A 476 -35.39 -5.87 1.32
CA GLY A 476 -35.62 -7.22 1.91
C GLY A 476 -35.40 -8.46 1.01
N VAL A 477 -34.67 -8.31 -0.10
CA VAL A 477 -34.22 -9.41 -0.96
C VAL A 477 -32.92 -9.98 -0.41
N ASP A 478 -32.96 -11.26 -0.02
CA ASP A 478 -31.83 -11.91 0.65
C ASP A 478 -30.81 -12.48 -0.36
N ALA A 479 -31.22 -12.83 -1.60
CA ALA A 479 -30.31 -13.28 -2.65
C ALA A 479 -30.87 -13.30 -4.09
N VAL A 480 -29.96 -13.14 -5.06
CA VAL A 480 -30.22 -13.37 -6.49
C VAL A 480 -29.29 -14.45 -7.01
N ILE A 481 -29.85 -15.46 -7.69
CA ILE A 481 -29.16 -16.63 -8.24
C ILE A 481 -29.44 -16.73 -9.74
N VAL A 482 -28.47 -17.20 -10.53
CA VAL A 482 -28.63 -17.41 -11.98
C VAL A 482 -28.73 -18.91 -12.28
N ASN A 483 -29.80 -19.32 -12.97
CA ASN A 483 -29.84 -20.67 -13.52
C ASN A 483 -29.13 -20.71 -14.89
N GLU A 484 -28.08 -21.52 -15.02
CA GLU A 484 -27.28 -21.67 -16.25
C GLU A 484 -27.87 -22.70 -17.24
N ASP A 485 -29.01 -23.33 -16.95
CA ASP A 485 -29.65 -24.28 -17.86
C ASP A 485 -29.96 -23.63 -19.23
N PRO A 486 -29.41 -24.13 -20.36
CA PRO A 486 -29.61 -23.55 -21.69
C PRO A 486 -31.07 -23.59 -22.20
N LEU A 487 -31.93 -24.45 -21.63
CA LEU A 487 -33.34 -24.60 -22.00
C LEU A 487 -34.28 -23.79 -21.10
N VAL A 488 -33.91 -23.58 -19.83
CA VAL A 488 -34.75 -22.97 -18.77
C VAL A 488 -34.12 -21.70 -18.17
N GLY A 489 -33.00 -21.23 -18.73
CA GLY A 489 -32.13 -20.20 -18.17
C GLY A 489 -32.85 -18.89 -17.85
N GLY A 490 -32.49 -18.30 -16.70
CA GLY A 490 -33.10 -17.07 -16.20
C GLY A 490 -32.64 -16.71 -14.79
N LEU A 491 -32.91 -15.47 -14.40
CA LEU A 491 -32.63 -14.97 -13.05
C LEU A 491 -33.67 -15.54 -12.06
N CYS A 492 -33.19 -16.08 -10.94
CA CYS A 492 -34.02 -16.62 -9.87
C CYS A 492 -33.77 -15.84 -8.57
N VAL A 493 -34.84 -15.36 -7.94
CA VAL A 493 -34.75 -14.70 -6.63
C VAL A 493 -35.05 -15.71 -5.54
N VAL A 494 -34.17 -15.80 -4.54
CA VAL A 494 -34.36 -16.71 -3.40
C VAL A 494 -34.43 -15.88 -2.13
N GLN A 495 -35.46 -16.13 -1.33
CA GLN A 495 -35.66 -15.47 -0.04
C GLN A 495 -35.75 -16.54 1.05
N ALA A 496 -34.95 -16.39 2.10
CA ALA A 496 -34.85 -17.38 3.18
C ALA A 496 -35.26 -16.75 4.52
N LYS A 497 -36.33 -17.25 5.14
CA LYS A 497 -36.87 -16.73 6.40
C LYS A 497 -36.77 -17.78 7.52
N ARG A 498 -35.81 -17.57 8.43
CA ARG A 498 -35.63 -18.38 9.66
C ARG A 498 -36.66 -17.98 10.72
N TYR A 499 -37.89 -18.49 10.60
CA TYR A 499 -39.02 -18.17 11.47
C TYR A 499 -39.44 -19.36 12.33
N SER A 500 -39.97 -19.07 13.52
CA SER A 500 -40.62 -20.06 14.40
C SER A 500 -42.15 -20.06 14.29
N LYS A 501 -42.74 -19.01 13.69
CA LYS A 501 -44.18 -18.84 13.46
C LYS A 501 -44.53 -19.07 12.00
N VAL A 502 -45.78 -19.47 11.74
CA VAL A 502 -46.32 -19.69 10.39
C VAL A 502 -46.19 -18.42 9.54
N VAL A 503 -45.68 -18.57 8.32
CA VAL A 503 -45.44 -17.50 7.34
C VAL A 503 -46.75 -17.15 6.62
N GLY A 504 -47.08 -15.85 6.59
CA GLY A 504 -48.29 -15.31 5.96
C GLY A 504 -48.10 -14.87 4.50
N VAL A 505 -49.22 -14.54 3.84
CA VAL A 505 -49.29 -14.22 2.40
C VAL A 505 -48.53 -12.94 2.02
N SER A 506 -48.26 -12.05 2.99
CA SER A 506 -47.47 -10.82 2.78
C SER A 506 -46.10 -11.12 2.17
N HIS A 507 -45.40 -12.16 2.64
CA HIS A 507 -44.07 -12.52 2.16
C HIS A 507 -44.08 -13.05 0.72
N VAL A 508 -45.16 -13.72 0.31
CA VAL A 508 -45.32 -14.12 -1.10
C VAL A 508 -45.49 -12.90 -1.99
N ARG A 509 -46.18 -11.85 -1.53
CA ARG A 509 -46.35 -10.59 -2.28
C ARG A 509 -45.06 -9.78 -2.33
N GLU A 510 -44.29 -9.76 -1.24
CA GLU A 510 -42.95 -9.14 -1.19
C GLU A 510 -42.01 -9.81 -2.22
N LEU A 511 -41.99 -11.15 -2.25
CA LEU A 511 -41.19 -11.89 -3.24
C LEU A 511 -41.60 -11.58 -4.68
N VAL A 512 -42.90 -11.41 -4.96
CA VAL A 512 -43.37 -10.99 -6.29
C VAL A 512 -42.83 -9.61 -6.67
N GLY A 513 -42.87 -8.66 -5.74
CA GLY A 513 -42.31 -7.32 -5.97
C GLY A 513 -40.82 -7.38 -6.30
N ALA A 514 -40.06 -8.16 -5.53
CA ALA A 514 -38.63 -8.40 -5.76
C ALA A 514 -38.34 -9.07 -7.12
N MET A 515 -39.17 -10.03 -7.52
CA MET A 515 -39.05 -10.68 -8.83
C MET A 515 -39.28 -9.70 -9.98
N ASP A 516 -40.27 -8.82 -9.86
CA ASP A 516 -40.58 -7.82 -10.90
C ASP A 516 -39.48 -6.75 -10.99
N GLU A 517 -38.95 -6.29 -9.86
CA GLU A 517 -37.84 -5.33 -9.80
C GLU A 517 -36.56 -5.88 -10.46
N LYS A 518 -36.21 -7.14 -10.14
CA LYS A 518 -34.99 -7.78 -10.66
C LYS A 518 -35.20 -8.47 -12.02
N ARG A 519 -36.42 -8.43 -12.58
CA ARG A 519 -36.81 -9.15 -13.82
C ARG A 519 -36.52 -10.66 -13.75
N ALA A 520 -36.82 -11.26 -12.60
CA ALA A 520 -36.59 -12.68 -12.36
C ALA A 520 -37.71 -13.55 -12.96
N GLY A 521 -37.31 -14.61 -13.65
CA GLY A 521 -38.24 -15.59 -14.24
C GLY A 521 -38.83 -16.54 -13.21
N ARG A 522 -38.19 -16.68 -12.04
CA ARG A 522 -38.59 -17.60 -10.96
C ARG A 522 -38.26 -17.04 -9.58
N GLY A 523 -39.11 -17.28 -8.60
CA GLY A 523 -38.89 -16.94 -7.19
C GLY A 523 -39.01 -18.18 -6.30
N ILE A 524 -38.16 -18.27 -5.27
CA ILE A 524 -38.22 -19.35 -4.29
C ILE A 524 -38.25 -18.76 -2.89
N LEU A 525 -39.27 -19.10 -2.10
CA LEU A 525 -39.39 -18.71 -0.70
C LEU A 525 -39.13 -19.92 0.20
N VAL A 526 -38.12 -19.80 1.06
CA VAL A 526 -37.69 -20.87 1.97
C VAL A 526 -37.97 -20.47 3.41
N THR A 527 -38.51 -21.38 4.23
CA THR A 527 -38.70 -21.13 5.66
C THR A 527 -38.34 -22.36 6.51
N THR A 528 -37.88 -22.12 7.74
CA THR A 528 -37.75 -23.15 8.78
C THR A 528 -39.10 -23.57 9.38
N SER A 529 -40.20 -22.88 9.05
CA SER A 529 -41.53 -23.14 9.62
C SER A 529 -42.52 -23.65 8.55
N TRP A 530 -43.78 -23.24 8.60
CA TRP A 530 -44.83 -23.62 7.65
C TRP A 530 -45.44 -22.38 7.00
N PHE A 531 -46.03 -22.56 5.81
CA PHE A 531 -46.81 -21.53 5.14
C PHE A 531 -48.31 -21.67 5.43
N THR A 532 -49.04 -20.56 5.44
CA THR A 532 -50.52 -20.61 5.47
C THR A 532 -51.09 -21.15 4.15
N ALA A 533 -52.32 -21.70 4.17
CA ALA A 533 -53.02 -22.14 2.96
C ALA A 533 -53.10 -21.03 1.89
N GLY A 534 -53.29 -19.77 2.32
CA GLY A 534 -53.29 -18.62 1.42
C GLY A 534 -51.96 -18.38 0.70
N CYS A 535 -50.82 -18.80 1.25
CA CYS A 535 -49.52 -18.70 0.57
C CYS A 535 -49.45 -19.67 -0.60
N TRP A 536 -49.91 -20.91 -0.39
CA TRP A 536 -49.97 -21.94 -1.43
C TRP A 536 -50.91 -21.53 -2.57
N THR A 537 -52.11 -21.01 -2.23
CA THR A 537 -53.04 -20.45 -3.23
C THR A 537 -52.37 -19.32 -4.02
N LYS A 538 -51.68 -18.39 -3.34
CA LYS A 538 -51.04 -17.24 -4.00
C LYS A 538 -49.82 -17.63 -4.86
N ALA A 539 -49.05 -18.63 -4.44
CA ALA A 539 -47.94 -19.16 -5.23
C ALA A 539 -48.43 -19.88 -6.48
N ALA A 540 -49.51 -20.67 -6.36
CA ALA A 540 -50.16 -21.33 -7.49
C ALA A 540 -50.74 -20.33 -8.50
N GLU A 541 -51.29 -19.20 -8.06
CA GLU A 541 -51.74 -18.12 -8.95
C GLU A 541 -50.59 -17.48 -9.76
N ASN A 542 -49.35 -17.48 -9.25
CA ASN A 542 -48.24 -16.78 -9.89
C ASN A 542 -47.43 -17.66 -10.86
N ASN A 543 -47.60 -19.00 -10.87
CA ASN A 543 -46.88 -20.01 -11.71
C ASN A 543 -45.33 -19.92 -11.76
N ARG A 544 -44.73 -18.91 -11.14
CA ARG A 544 -43.30 -18.58 -11.13
C ARG A 544 -42.72 -18.64 -9.71
N ILE A 545 -43.53 -18.95 -8.70
CA ILE A 545 -43.14 -18.99 -7.29
C ILE A 545 -43.14 -20.42 -6.78
N GLU A 546 -42.07 -20.79 -6.11
CA GLU A 546 -41.95 -22.05 -5.39
C GLU A 546 -41.80 -21.82 -3.88
N LEU A 547 -42.53 -22.62 -3.10
CA LEU A 547 -42.49 -22.57 -1.63
C LEU A 547 -41.78 -23.82 -1.09
N ILE A 548 -40.84 -23.61 -0.16
CA ILE A 548 -40.11 -24.66 0.54
C ILE A 548 -40.28 -24.45 2.04
N ASP A 549 -41.11 -25.28 2.65
CA ASP A 549 -41.36 -25.28 4.08
C ASP A 549 -40.33 -26.14 4.83
N GLY A 550 -40.38 -26.12 6.17
CA GLY A 550 -39.43 -26.82 7.02
C GLY A 550 -39.25 -28.31 6.67
N PRO A 551 -40.33 -29.10 6.54
CA PRO A 551 -40.23 -30.50 6.13
C PRO A 551 -39.58 -30.71 4.76
N ARG A 552 -39.94 -29.88 3.76
CA ARG A 552 -39.35 -29.96 2.42
C ARG A 552 -37.88 -29.53 2.42
N LEU A 553 -37.51 -28.56 3.25
CA LEU A 553 -36.13 -28.12 3.42
C LEU A 553 -35.24 -29.22 4.02
N ILE A 554 -35.72 -29.93 5.06
CA ILE A 554 -35.01 -31.09 5.63
C ILE A 554 -34.75 -32.15 4.56
N HIS A 555 -35.76 -32.43 3.72
CA HIS A 555 -35.62 -33.39 2.63
C HIS A 555 -34.55 -32.98 1.62
N LEU A 556 -34.56 -31.71 1.18
CA LEU A 556 -33.58 -31.19 0.23
C LEU A 556 -32.16 -31.18 0.79
N ILE A 557 -32.00 -30.85 2.08
CA ILE A 557 -30.69 -30.93 2.77
C ILE A 557 -30.18 -32.38 2.77
N LYS A 558 -31.05 -33.34 3.11
CA LYS A 558 -30.67 -34.76 3.09
C LYS A 558 -30.33 -35.24 1.68
N GLN A 559 -31.11 -34.86 0.69
CA GLN A 559 -30.94 -35.29 -0.69
C GLN A 559 -29.68 -34.71 -1.34
N HIS A 560 -29.43 -33.42 -1.19
CA HIS A 560 -28.36 -32.71 -1.91
C HIS A 560 -27.06 -32.58 -1.12
N LEU A 561 -27.14 -32.57 0.22
CA LEU A 561 -25.96 -32.43 1.10
C LEU A 561 -25.65 -33.70 1.90
N GLY A 562 -26.52 -34.72 1.87
CA GLY A 562 -26.32 -35.97 2.64
C GLY A 562 -26.41 -35.79 4.15
N LYS A 563 -26.95 -34.67 4.64
CA LYS A 563 -26.99 -34.31 6.06
C LYS A 563 -28.37 -34.57 6.65
N GLU A 564 -28.42 -35.09 7.88
CA GLU A 564 -29.65 -35.18 8.66
C GLU A 564 -29.73 -34.00 9.63
N VAL A 565 -30.81 -33.22 9.56
CA VAL A 565 -31.02 -31.99 10.36
C VAL A 565 -32.35 -32.07 11.12
N LEU A 566 -32.44 -31.32 12.22
CA LEU A 566 -33.65 -31.13 13.02
C LEU A 566 -34.17 -29.70 12.90
N ILE A 567 -35.46 -29.50 13.22
CA ILE A 567 -36.07 -28.17 13.37
C ILE A 567 -36.79 -28.15 14.72
N GLY A 568 -36.21 -27.50 15.72
CA GLY A 568 -36.69 -27.45 17.11
C GLY A 568 -37.85 -26.50 17.37
N ILE A 569 -38.96 -26.62 16.64
CA ILE A 569 -40.17 -25.79 16.87
C ILE A 569 -41.13 -26.53 17.81
N LYS A 570 -41.28 -26.03 19.05
CA LYS A 570 -42.06 -26.65 20.15
C LYS A 570 -43.56 -26.82 19.89
N ASN A 571 -44.16 -26.01 19.01
CA ASN A 571 -45.59 -26.06 18.67
C ASN A 571 -45.79 -26.22 17.16
N ARG A 572 -45.87 -27.48 16.71
CA ARG A 572 -46.19 -27.83 15.33
C ARG A 572 -47.69 -27.60 15.07
N PRO A 573 -48.09 -26.77 14.09
CA PRO A 573 -49.48 -26.74 13.63
C PRO A 573 -49.85 -28.14 13.13
N LYS A 574 -51.04 -28.66 13.49
CA LYS A 574 -51.54 -29.91 12.93
C LYS A 574 -51.59 -29.77 11.41
N GLU A 575 -51.02 -30.72 10.68
CA GLU A 575 -50.99 -30.72 9.22
C GLU A 575 -52.40 -30.57 8.65
N THR A 576 -52.66 -29.44 7.99
CA THR A 576 -53.91 -29.19 7.25
C THR A 576 -53.55 -28.63 5.88
N GLY A 577 -53.38 -29.49 4.87
CA GLY A 577 -53.24 -29.07 3.47
C GLY A 577 -52.64 -30.15 2.57
N PRO A 578 -53.10 -30.28 1.30
CA PRO A 578 -52.84 -31.45 0.48
C PRO A 578 -51.37 -31.48 0.02
N LYS A 579 -50.82 -32.70 -0.04
CA LYS A 579 -49.50 -32.93 -0.65
C LYS A 579 -49.62 -32.73 -2.17
N PRO A 580 -48.76 -31.89 -2.79
CA PRO A 580 -48.65 -31.83 -4.24
C PRO A 580 -48.11 -33.15 -4.82
#